data_AF-A0A959T6I5-F1
#
_entry.id   AF-A0A959T6I5-F1
#
_cell.length_a   1.000
_cell.length_b   1.000
_cell.length_c   1.000
_cell.angle_alpha   90.00
_cell.angle_beta   90.00
_cell.angle_gamma   90.00
#
_symmetry.space_group_name_H-M   'P 1'
#
loop_
_entity.id
_entity.type
_entity.pdbx_description
1 polymer ?
#
loop_
_entity_poly.entity_id
_entity_poly.type
_entity_poly.pdbx_seq_one_letter_code
_entity_poly.pdbx_strand_id
1 'polypeptide(L)'
;MLKVFTTSFALLTCSWAVAQCDLAIANNSLVLHANGVLPASNQPVWVCGGLTSAQVSGNDNTIAVEAGTVFNITGAQNTIYLKDGCIAVLNGQANVVYMAPTAQILSGVTGNTINNCASVNYDDTNAPANGCANVGIDEPEAIDLSFYPNPVSNELFLDL
;
A
#
# COMPACT_ATOMS: atom_id res chain seq x y z
N MET A 1 -29.98 31.01 -51.38
CA MET A 1 -28.87 31.11 -50.41
C MET A 1 -29.04 30.05 -49.34
N LEU A 2 -27.94 29.34 -49.10
CA LEU A 2 -27.68 28.19 -48.24
C LEU A 2 -27.92 28.48 -46.73
N LYS A 3 -28.47 27.52 -45.96
CA LYS A 3 -27.77 26.83 -44.84
C LYS A 3 -28.72 25.93 -44.03
N VAL A 4 -28.51 24.61 -44.19
CA VAL A 4 -28.71 23.57 -43.18
C VAL A 4 -27.69 23.80 -42.06
N PHE A 5 -28.06 23.67 -40.79
CA PHE A 5 -27.16 23.14 -39.75
C PHE A 5 -27.98 22.51 -38.62
N THR A 6 -28.12 21.20 -38.72
CA THR A 6 -28.19 20.25 -37.61
C THR A 6 -27.05 20.52 -36.64
N THR A 7 -27.32 20.60 -35.34
CA THR A 7 -26.29 20.24 -34.35
C THR A 7 -26.93 19.68 -33.09
N SER A 8 -26.63 18.40 -32.88
CA SER A 8 -26.98 17.53 -31.78
C SER A 8 -26.59 18.12 -30.43
N PHE A 9 -27.48 18.01 -29.46
CA PHE A 9 -27.16 18.25 -28.05
C PHE A 9 -26.49 16.98 -27.50
N ALA A 10 -25.15 17.03 -27.38
CA ALA A 10 -24.39 15.94 -26.78
C ALA A 10 -24.62 15.93 -25.26
N LEU A 11 -25.16 14.82 -24.75
CA LEU A 11 -25.21 14.50 -23.32
C LEU A 11 -23.78 14.26 -22.82
N LEU A 12 -23.22 15.24 -22.09
CA LEU A 12 -22.05 15.01 -21.25
C LEU A 12 -22.50 14.22 -20.00
N THR A 13 -22.29 12.90 -20.01
CA THR A 13 -22.27 12.12 -18.77
C THR A 13 -20.90 12.30 -18.13
N CYS A 14 -20.85 13.16 -17.12
CA CYS A 14 -19.72 13.29 -16.22
C CYS A 14 -19.61 12.01 -15.35
N SER A 15 -18.73 11.09 -15.73
CA SER A 15 -18.41 9.86 -14.99
C SER A 15 -17.35 10.13 -13.90
N TRP A 16 -17.75 10.72 -12.77
CA TRP A 16 -16.85 10.99 -11.64
C TRP A 16 -17.24 10.09 -10.47
N ALA A 17 -16.90 8.80 -10.53
CA ALA A 17 -17.18 7.88 -9.44
C ALA A 17 -16.01 6.95 -9.07
N VAL A 18 -14.84 7.10 -9.69
CA VAL A 18 -13.71 6.15 -9.51
C VAL A 18 -12.47 6.73 -8.80
N ALA A 19 -12.29 8.06 -8.77
CA ALA A 19 -11.03 8.64 -8.31
C ALA A 19 -10.75 8.57 -6.78
N GLN A 20 -11.71 8.15 -5.96
CA GLN A 20 -11.55 8.21 -4.48
C GLN A 20 -10.77 7.03 -3.91
N CYS A 21 -10.60 5.96 -4.66
CA CYS A 21 -9.90 4.74 -4.24
C CYS A 21 -8.51 4.60 -4.90
N ASP A 22 -8.17 5.53 -5.77
CA ASP A 22 -6.86 5.64 -6.38
C ASP A 22 -6.04 6.69 -5.63
N LEU A 23 -4.80 6.36 -5.28
CA LEU A 23 -3.89 7.27 -4.58
C LEU A 23 -2.56 7.34 -5.33
N ALA A 24 -2.11 8.55 -5.65
CA ALA A 24 -0.74 8.77 -6.08
C ALA A 24 0.19 8.86 -4.87
N ILE A 25 1.22 8.03 -4.82
CA ILE A 25 2.23 8.07 -3.76
C ILE A 25 3.13 9.29 -3.99
N ALA A 26 3.15 10.20 -3.03
CA ALA A 26 3.92 11.43 -3.12
C ALA A 26 5.43 11.14 -2.97
N ASN A 27 6.28 11.85 -3.71
CA ASN A 27 7.73 11.65 -3.67
C ASN A 27 8.39 11.96 -2.31
N ASN A 28 7.69 12.70 -1.44
CA ASN A 28 8.10 13.08 -0.11
C ASN A 28 7.45 12.22 0.98
N SER A 29 6.84 11.09 0.62
CA SER A 29 6.23 10.17 1.57
C SER A 29 7.26 9.65 2.58
N LEU A 30 6.89 9.67 3.86
CA LEU A 30 7.61 8.94 4.89
C LEU A 30 7.32 7.44 4.72
N VAL A 31 8.37 6.64 4.58
CA VAL A 31 8.22 5.21 4.29
C VAL A 31 8.49 4.38 5.54
N LEU A 32 7.60 3.43 5.82
CA LEU A 32 7.76 2.44 6.90
C LEU A 32 8.06 1.07 6.30
N HIS A 33 9.33 0.67 6.32
CA HIS A 33 9.82 -0.61 5.76
C HIS A 33 9.81 -1.77 6.75
N ALA A 34 9.66 -1.51 8.04
CA ALA A 34 9.78 -2.51 9.09
C ALA A 34 8.71 -2.33 10.17
N ASN A 35 8.48 -3.38 10.94
CA ASN A 35 7.61 -3.32 12.11
C ASN A 35 8.07 -2.22 13.08
N GLY A 36 7.13 -1.49 13.66
CA GLY A 36 7.41 -0.39 14.56
C GLY A 36 6.39 0.74 14.46
N VAL A 37 6.74 1.87 15.09
CA VAL A 37 5.91 3.07 15.14
C VAL A 37 6.56 4.17 14.33
N LEU A 38 5.84 4.70 13.35
CA LEU A 38 6.22 5.89 12.59
C LEU A 38 5.41 7.10 13.09
N PRO A 39 6.03 8.04 13.83
CA PRO A 39 5.38 9.29 14.18
C PRO A 39 5.36 10.24 12.99
N ALA A 40 4.17 10.66 12.55
CA ALA A 40 3.96 11.54 11.41
C ALA A 40 2.77 12.48 11.66
N SER A 41 2.86 13.74 11.23
CA SER A 41 1.71 14.66 11.24
C SER A 41 1.78 15.63 10.07
N ASN A 42 0.66 15.82 9.37
CA ASN A 42 0.60 16.57 8.12
C ASN A 42 1.58 16.02 7.06
N GLN A 43 1.74 14.69 6.98
CA GLN A 43 2.65 14.04 6.04
C GLN A 43 1.92 13.01 5.16
N PRO A 44 2.38 12.81 3.91
CA PRO A 44 2.14 11.57 3.21
C PRO A 44 2.98 10.45 3.84
N VAL A 45 2.38 9.29 4.04
CA VAL A 45 3.00 8.10 4.65
C VAL A 45 2.75 6.90 3.76
N TRP A 46 3.77 6.08 3.54
CA TRP A 46 3.66 4.83 2.80
C TRP A 46 4.19 3.67 3.65
N VAL A 47 3.30 2.76 4.00
CA VAL A 47 3.58 1.58 4.82
C VAL A 47 3.75 0.37 3.91
N CYS A 48 4.91 -0.27 3.97
CA CYS A 48 5.23 -1.39 3.10
C CYS A 48 4.46 -2.67 3.47
N GLY A 49 4.41 -3.60 2.52
CA GLY A 49 3.56 -4.80 2.60
C GLY A 49 4.12 -5.88 3.51
N GLY A 50 3.24 -6.75 3.99
CA GLY A 50 3.61 -7.93 4.80
C GLY A 50 4.11 -7.63 6.21
N LEU A 51 3.97 -6.39 6.70
CA LEU A 51 4.37 -6.04 8.06
C LEU A 51 3.34 -6.57 9.06
N THR A 52 3.80 -7.22 10.14
CA THR A 52 2.92 -7.83 11.15
C THR A 52 2.63 -6.90 12.34
N SER A 53 3.33 -5.78 12.42
CA SER A 53 3.18 -4.78 13.49
C SER A 53 3.61 -3.40 12.97
N ALA A 54 2.86 -2.88 11.99
CA ALA A 54 3.04 -1.51 11.52
C ALA A 54 2.13 -0.56 12.31
N GLN A 55 2.67 0.57 12.76
CA GLN A 55 1.89 1.60 13.43
C GLN A 55 2.26 2.99 12.92
N VAL A 56 1.25 3.83 12.68
CA VAL A 56 1.43 5.27 12.43
C VAL A 56 0.75 6.06 13.55
N SER A 57 1.45 7.05 14.09
CA SER A 57 0.91 7.96 15.11
C SER A 57 0.92 9.40 14.61
N GLY A 58 -0.02 10.21 15.11
CA GLY A 58 -0.19 11.62 14.74
C GLY A 58 -1.30 11.87 13.72
N ASN A 59 -1.51 13.13 13.37
CA ASN A 59 -2.76 13.60 12.77
C ASN A 59 -2.59 14.12 11.35
N ASP A 60 -3.71 14.22 10.62
CA ASP A 60 -3.80 14.90 9.34
C ASP A 60 -2.85 14.31 8.27
N ASN A 61 -2.58 13.00 8.35
CA ASN A 61 -1.74 12.30 7.39
C ASN A 61 -2.57 11.72 6.24
N THR A 62 -1.92 11.52 5.10
CA THR A 62 -2.42 10.64 4.02
C THR A 62 -1.59 9.37 4.05
N ILE A 63 -2.21 8.21 4.26
CA ILE A 63 -1.52 6.96 4.58
C ILE A 63 -1.88 5.90 3.55
N ALA A 64 -0.89 5.43 2.80
CA ALA A 64 -0.99 4.27 1.92
C ALA A 64 -0.47 3.03 2.65
N VAL A 65 -1.27 1.98 2.75
CA VAL A 65 -0.88 0.71 3.39
C VAL A 65 -0.90 -0.41 2.36
N GLU A 66 0.28 -0.91 2.05
CA GLU A 66 0.48 -2.03 1.14
C GLU A 66 -0.13 -3.34 1.66
N ALA A 67 -0.42 -4.24 0.73
CA ALA A 67 -1.17 -5.48 0.98
C ALA A 67 -0.55 -6.36 2.08
N GLY A 68 -1.41 -7.09 2.78
CA GLY A 68 -1.01 -8.10 3.78
C GLY A 68 -0.44 -7.54 5.09
N THR A 69 -0.54 -6.22 5.33
CA THR A 69 -0.02 -5.58 6.53
C THR A 69 -1.04 -5.54 7.67
N VAL A 70 -0.58 -5.84 8.89
CA VAL A 70 -1.29 -5.56 10.14
C VAL A 70 -0.94 -4.14 10.60
N PHE A 71 -1.91 -3.24 10.46
CA PHE A 71 -1.76 -1.80 10.60
C PHE A 71 -2.51 -1.25 11.81
N ASN A 72 -1.85 -0.41 12.59
CA ASN A 72 -2.44 0.28 13.73
C ASN A 72 -2.31 1.80 13.56
N ILE A 73 -3.38 2.53 13.86
CA ILE A 73 -3.32 4.00 13.91
C ILE A 73 -3.85 4.54 15.23
N THR A 74 -3.13 5.50 15.82
CA THR A 74 -3.52 6.14 17.09
C THR A 74 -3.88 7.62 16.96
N GLY A 75 -3.69 8.23 15.79
CA GLY A 75 -4.04 9.64 15.57
C GLY A 75 -5.35 9.87 14.83
N ALA A 76 -5.71 11.13 14.65
CA ALA A 76 -7.00 11.58 14.16
C ALA A 76 -6.93 12.30 12.80
N GLN A 77 -8.07 12.42 12.12
CA GLN A 77 -8.20 13.16 10.86
C GLN A 77 -7.29 12.67 9.73
N ASN A 78 -6.86 11.41 9.78
CA ASN A 78 -6.04 10.82 8.73
C ASN A 78 -6.93 10.33 7.58
N THR A 79 -6.39 10.39 6.36
CA THR A 79 -6.95 9.68 5.21
C THR A 79 -6.14 8.42 4.98
N ILE A 80 -6.77 7.26 5.05
CA ILE A 80 -6.10 5.96 5.10
C ILE A 80 -6.58 5.10 3.93
N TYR A 81 -5.66 4.53 3.19
CA TYR A 81 -5.92 3.63 2.09
C TYR A 81 -5.38 2.25 2.44
N LEU A 82 -6.25 1.24 2.44
CA LEU A 82 -5.91 -0.14 2.80
C LEU A 82 -6.06 -1.04 1.56
N LYS A 83 -4.93 -1.57 1.07
CA LYS A 83 -4.95 -2.64 0.05
C LYS A 83 -5.49 -3.96 0.60
N ASP A 84 -5.71 -4.90 -0.32
CA ASP A 84 -6.20 -6.23 0.00
C ASP A 84 -5.32 -6.97 1.01
N GLY A 85 -5.96 -7.78 1.86
CA GLY A 85 -5.30 -8.54 2.93
C GLY A 85 -4.81 -7.72 4.13
N CYS A 86 -4.98 -6.40 4.13
CA CYS A 86 -4.66 -5.58 5.30
C CYS A 86 -5.61 -5.82 6.47
N ILE A 87 -5.06 -5.79 7.68
CA ILE A 87 -5.83 -5.89 8.93
C ILE A 87 -5.55 -4.62 9.74
N ALA A 88 -6.56 -3.79 9.95
CA ALA A 88 -6.42 -2.49 10.58
C ALA A 88 -7.07 -2.41 11.98
N VAL A 89 -6.43 -1.65 12.86
CA VAL A 89 -6.94 -1.26 14.18
C VAL A 89 -6.92 0.27 14.26
N LEU A 90 -8.10 0.88 14.44
CA LEU A 90 -8.27 2.33 14.43
C LEU A 90 -8.46 2.88 15.86
N ASN A 91 -7.36 3.14 16.56
CA ASN A 91 -7.43 3.69 17.92
C ASN A 91 -7.66 5.23 17.97
N GLY A 92 -7.65 5.90 16.82
CA GLY A 92 -7.97 7.32 16.68
C GLY A 92 -9.37 7.58 16.10
N GLN A 93 -9.72 8.86 15.97
CA GLN A 93 -11.07 9.31 15.54
C GLN A 93 -11.02 10.24 14.33
N ALA A 94 -12.17 10.45 13.70
CA ALA A 94 -12.35 11.31 12.52
C ALA A 94 -11.46 10.95 11.33
N ASN A 95 -10.95 9.72 11.27
CA ASN A 95 -10.22 9.23 10.11
C ASN A 95 -11.19 8.85 9.00
N VAL A 96 -10.75 9.04 7.76
CA VAL A 96 -11.44 8.56 6.55
C VAL A 96 -10.65 7.38 6.02
N VAL A 97 -11.30 6.24 5.86
CA VAL A 97 -10.67 4.98 5.45
C VAL A 97 -11.25 4.53 4.13
N TYR A 98 -10.40 4.30 3.14
CA TYR A 98 -10.70 3.66 1.88
C TYR A 98 -10.12 2.25 1.92
N MET A 99 -10.97 1.23 1.82
CA MET A 99 -10.53 -0.15 1.99
C MET A 99 -10.91 -1.04 0.81
N ALA A 100 -9.96 -1.86 0.38
CA ALA A 100 -10.18 -2.89 -0.64
C ALA A 100 -11.06 -4.04 -0.09
N PRO A 101 -11.65 -4.88 -0.96
CA PRO A 101 -12.67 -5.85 -0.55
C PRO A 101 -12.24 -6.85 0.52
N THR A 102 -10.96 -7.24 0.55
CA THR A 102 -10.45 -8.24 1.51
C THR A 102 -9.75 -7.62 2.72
N ALA A 103 -9.63 -6.29 2.78
CA ALA A 103 -9.12 -5.61 3.95
C ALA A 103 -10.12 -5.73 5.12
N GLN A 104 -9.63 -5.69 6.35
CA GLN A 104 -10.44 -5.84 7.55
C GLN A 104 -10.13 -4.74 8.56
N ILE A 105 -11.14 -4.29 9.31
CA ILE A 105 -10.98 -3.41 10.46
C ILE A 105 -11.42 -4.20 11.69
N LEU A 106 -10.49 -4.52 12.59
CA LEU A 106 -10.77 -5.32 13.78
C LEU A 106 -11.46 -4.52 14.89
N SER A 107 -11.13 -3.24 15.00
CA SER A 107 -11.71 -2.35 16.00
C SER A 107 -11.57 -0.89 15.61
N GLY A 108 -12.37 -0.03 16.26
CA GLY A 108 -12.29 1.42 16.07
C GLY A 108 -13.12 1.98 14.91
N VAL A 109 -14.16 1.29 14.47
CA VAL A 109 -15.05 1.79 13.41
C VAL A 109 -15.81 3.03 13.86
N THR A 110 -16.29 3.07 15.11
CA THR A 110 -17.05 4.19 15.65
C THR A 110 -16.22 5.47 15.67
N GLY A 111 -16.75 6.55 15.08
CA GLY A 111 -16.07 7.84 15.00
C GLY A 111 -15.15 7.99 13.79
N ASN A 112 -15.02 6.97 12.95
CA ASN A 112 -14.29 7.01 11.67
C ASN A 112 -15.28 6.80 10.51
N THR A 113 -14.93 7.31 9.33
CA THR A 113 -15.70 7.12 8.09
C THR A 113 -15.07 6.02 7.27
N ILE A 114 -15.84 4.98 6.93
CA ILE A 114 -15.35 3.83 6.16
C ILE A 114 -15.99 3.83 4.78
N ASN A 115 -15.15 3.83 3.75
CA ASN A 115 -15.51 3.79 2.34
C ASN A 115 -14.97 2.49 1.74
N ASN A 116 -15.87 1.61 1.29
CA ASN A 116 -15.49 0.37 0.63
C ASN A 116 -15.23 0.61 -0.86
N CYS A 117 -14.07 0.16 -1.33
CA CYS A 117 -13.61 0.28 -2.69
C CYS A 117 -13.69 -1.08 -3.41
N ALA A 118 -13.93 -1.07 -4.73
CA ALA A 118 -13.83 -2.29 -5.54
C ALA A 118 -12.37 -2.77 -5.63
N SER A 119 -11.44 -1.82 -5.71
CA SER A 119 -10.01 -2.02 -5.48
C SER A 119 -9.41 -0.71 -4.95
N VAL A 120 -8.27 -0.79 -4.28
CA VAL A 120 -7.47 0.38 -3.89
C VAL A 120 -6.16 0.32 -4.67
N ASN A 121 -5.95 1.26 -5.58
CA ASN A 121 -4.80 1.26 -6.48
C ASN A 121 -3.85 2.39 -6.12
N TYR A 122 -2.54 2.11 -6.14
CA TYR A 122 -1.51 3.12 -5.92
C TYR A 122 -0.77 3.40 -7.21
N ASP A 123 -0.65 4.68 -7.56
CA ASP A 123 0.28 5.16 -8.58
C ASP A 123 1.60 5.51 -7.90
N ASP A 124 2.61 4.67 -8.10
CA ASP A 124 3.95 4.79 -7.53
C ASP A 124 4.97 5.38 -8.52
N THR A 125 4.53 5.93 -9.66
CA THR A 125 5.43 6.53 -10.66
C THR A 125 6.28 7.68 -10.14
N ASN A 126 5.81 8.36 -9.09
CA ASN A 126 6.51 9.44 -8.40
C ASN A 126 6.89 9.07 -6.96
N ALA A 127 6.92 7.78 -6.63
CA ALA A 127 7.27 7.32 -5.30
C ALA A 127 8.68 7.76 -4.87
N PRO A 128 8.94 7.90 -3.54
CA PRO A 128 10.28 8.14 -3.03
C PRO A 128 11.24 7.02 -3.46
N ALA A 129 12.51 7.36 -3.69
CA ALA A 129 13.53 6.41 -4.15
C ALA A 129 13.71 5.21 -3.21
N ASN A 130 13.48 5.41 -1.91
CA ASN A 130 13.47 4.34 -0.91
C ASN A 130 12.05 3.80 -0.69
N GLY A 131 11.30 3.56 -1.76
CA GLY A 131 9.89 3.19 -1.71
C GLY A 131 9.59 1.77 -1.19
N CYS A 132 8.31 1.41 -1.18
CA CYS A 132 7.86 0.03 -0.96
C CYS A 132 7.77 -0.79 -2.25
N ALA A 133 7.91 -0.16 -3.42
CA ALA A 133 7.97 -0.84 -4.70
C ALA A 133 9.22 -1.73 -4.73
N ASN A 134 8.99 -3.05 -4.74
CA ASN A 134 9.95 -4.14 -4.84
C ASN A 134 11.41 -3.69 -4.86
N VAL A 135 12.01 -3.54 -3.67
CA VAL A 135 13.35 -4.12 -3.51
C VAL A 135 13.11 -5.57 -3.82
N GLY A 136 13.36 -5.99 -5.07
CA GLY A 136 13.39 -7.39 -5.42
C GLY A 136 14.16 -8.07 -4.31
N ILE A 137 13.65 -9.21 -3.81
CA ILE A 137 14.42 -10.06 -2.92
C ILE A 137 15.88 -9.95 -3.35
N ASP A 138 16.75 -9.41 -2.50
CA ASP A 138 18.18 -9.57 -2.74
C ASP A 138 18.32 -11.08 -2.83
N GLU A 139 18.54 -11.57 -4.05
CA GLU A 139 18.77 -12.98 -4.27
C GLU A 139 19.98 -13.24 -3.38
N PRO A 140 19.86 -14.02 -2.28
CA PRO A 140 21.03 -14.29 -1.47
C PRO A 140 22.05 -14.88 -2.43
N GLU A 141 23.28 -14.34 -2.44
CA GLU A 141 24.38 -14.86 -3.26
C GLU A 141 24.26 -16.37 -3.30
N ALA A 142 23.94 -16.91 -4.47
CA ALA A 142 23.73 -18.34 -4.60
C ALA A 142 25.03 -19.00 -4.15
N ILE A 143 24.98 -19.73 -3.03
CA ILE A 143 26.09 -20.60 -2.63
C ILE A 143 26.18 -21.65 -3.75
N ASP A 144 27.22 -21.53 -4.57
CA ASP A 144 27.52 -22.47 -5.63
C ASP A 144 27.98 -23.80 -4.99
N LEU A 145 27.02 -24.67 -4.72
CA LEU A 145 27.28 -26.01 -4.18
C LEU A 145 27.71 -26.93 -5.32
N SER A 146 29.01 -27.04 -5.56
CA SER A 146 29.55 -28.03 -6.47
C SER A 146 29.69 -29.39 -5.78
N PHE A 147 28.90 -30.38 -6.23
CA PHE A 147 29.00 -31.77 -5.78
C PHE A 147 29.88 -32.57 -6.73
N TYR A 148 30.98 -33.14 -6.22
CA TYR A 148 31.81 -34.07 -6.98
C TYR A 148 31.69 -35.48 -6.39
N PRO A 149 31.15 -36.46 -7.13
CA PRO A 149 31.27 -37.85 -6.71
C PRO A 149 32.73 -38.27 -6.78
N ASN A 150 33.30 -38.77 -5.68
CA ASN A 150 34.59 -39.43 -5.73
C ASN A 150 34.40 -40.83 -6.34
N PRO A 151 34.95 -41.14 -7.52
CA PRO A 151 34.77 -42.46 -8.12
C PRO A 151 35.60 -43.56 -7.41
N VAL A 152 36.44 -43.19 -6.42
CA VAL A 152 37.36 -44.11 -5.71
C VAL A 152 36.87 -44.46 -4.30
N SER A 153 36.07 -43.60 -3.66
CA SER A 153 35.36 -43.90 -2.40
C SER A 153 33.90 -43.51 -2.55
N ASN A 154 32.94 -44.30 -2.04
CA ASN A 154 31.51 -43.96 -2.02
C ASN A 154 31.19 -42.78 -1.06
N GLU A 155 32.07 -41.78 -1.00
CA GLU A 155 32.00 -40.63 -0.11
C GLU A 155 31.68 -39.38 -0.96
N LEU A 156 30.74 -38.59 -0.46
CA LEU A 156 30.38 -37.30 -1.02
C LEU A 156 31.10 -36.21 -0.22
N PHE A 157 31.89 -35.38 -0.91
CA PHE A 157 32.54 -34.23 -0.28
C PHE A 157 31.73 -32.97 -0.54
N LEU A 158 31.59 -32.16 0.50
CA LEU A 158 30.99 -30.83 0.46
C LEU A 158 32.11 -29.83 0.74
N ASP A 159 32.52 -29.06 -0.25
CA ASP A 159 33.37 -27.88 -0.04
C ASP A 159 32.45 -26.65 0.07
N LEU A 160 32.66 -25.89 1.15
CA LEU A 160 31.98 -24.62 1.45
C LEU A 160 32.92 -23.46 1.19
#